data_AF-A0A9E4EHG7-F1
#
_entry.id   AF-A0A9E4EHG7-F1
#
_cell.length_a   1.000
_cell.length_b   1.000
_cell.length_c   1.000
_cell.angle_alpha   90.00
_cell.angle_beta   90.00
_cell.angle_gamma   90.00
#
_symmetry.space_group_name_H-M   'P 1'
#
loop_
_entity.id
_entity.type
_entity.pdbx_description
1 polymer ?
#
loop_
_entity_poly.entity_id
_entity_poly.type
_entity_poly.pdbx_seq_one_letter_code
_entity_poly.pdbx_strand_id
1 'polypeptide(L)' 'MGHTIWESSAAFEAWTQSEHFRKAHAQRSAPKGTYLGHPDLELFEAVV' A
#
# COMPACT_ATOMS: atom_id res chain seq x y z
N MET A 1 -1.81 14.88 -2.94
CA MET A 1 -0.80 14.08 -3.66
C MET A 1 0.11 13.46 -2.61
N GLY A 2 -0.10 12.19 -2.29
CA GLY A 2 0.66 11.50 -1.24
C GLY A 2 1.43 10.35 -1.87
N HIS A 3 2.75 10.38 -1.76
CA HIS A 3 3.62 9.27 -2.10
C HIS A 3 4.45 8.95 -0.85
N THR A 4 4.61 7.66 -0.56
CA THR A 4 5.47 7.22 0.54
C THR A 4 6.81 6.85 -0.04
N ILE A 5 7.88 7.46 0.46
CA ILE A 5 9.26 7.18 0.07
C ILE A 5 9.87 6.27 1.14
N TRP A 6 10.61 5.25 0.71
CA TRP A 6 11.30 4.31 1.57
C TRP A 6 12.82 4.44 1.36
N GLU A 7 13.58 4.19 2.42
CA GLU A 7 15.05 4.18 2.35
C GLU A 7 15.58 3.09 1.41
N SER A 8 14.86 1.96 1.28
CA SER A 8 15.18 0.87 0.36
C SER A 8 13.96 0.03 0.01
N SER A 9 14.05 -0.78 -1.05
CA SER A 9 13.01 -1.78 -1.39
C SER A 9 12.78 -2.76 -0.25
N ALA A 10 13.85 -3.19 0.44
CA ALA A 10 13.76 -4.12 1.56
C ALA A 10 12.94 -3.53 2.73
N ALA A 11 13.06 -2.22 2.99
CA ALA A 11 12.27 -1.55 4.03
C ALA A 11 10.76 -1.54 3.68
N PHE A 12 10.43 -1.31 2.41
CA PHE A 12 9.06 -1.43 1.91
C PHE A 12 8.54 -2.87 2.07
N GLU A 13 9.29 -3.86 1.59
CA GLU A 13 8.91 -5.28 1.68
C GLU A 13 8.68 -5.72 3.13
N ALA A 14 9.60 -5.40 4.04
CA ALA A 14 9.47 -5.70 5.47
C ALA A 14 8.20 -5.06 6.07
N TRP A 15 7.88 -3.83 5.67
CA TRP A 15 6.64 -3.18 6.10
C TRP A 15 5.39 -3.90 5.57
N THR A 16 5.33 -4.27 4.28
CA THR A 16 4.18 -4.99 3.69
C THR A 16 3.89 -6.33 4.37
N GLN A 17 4.91 -6.97 4.95
CA GLN A 17 4.78 -8.24 5.66
C GLN A 17 4.42 -8.10 7.15
N SER A 18 4.52 -6.88 7.69
CA SER A 18 4.31 -6.60 9.12
C SER A 18 2.86 -6.77 9.58
N GLU A 19 2.67 -6.95 10.90
CA GLU A 19 1.33 -6.91 11.49
C GLU A 19 0.64 -5.56 11.34
N HIS A 20 1.41 -4.46 11.31
CA HIS A 20 0.87 -3.12 11.14
C HIS A 20 0.17 -2.99 9.80
N PHE A 21 0.83 -3.44 8.73
CA PHE A 21 0.24 -3.47 7.39
C PHE A 21 -1.03 -4.30 7.35
N ARG A 22 -0.98 -5.52 7.92
CA ARG A 22 -2.13 -6.43 7.95
C ARG A 22 -3.33 -5.83 8.70
N LYS A 23 -3.09 -5.18 9.85
CA LYS A 23 -4.14 -4.53 10.65
C LYS A 23 -4.74 -3.32 9.93
N ALA A 24 -3.90 -2.48 9.32
CA ALA A 24 -4.35 -1.31 8.56
C ALA A 24 -5.26 -1.69 7.37
N HIS A 25 -4.99 -2.83 6.73
CA HIS A 25 -5.76 -3.33 5.58
C HIS A 25 -6.77 -4.43 5.94
N ALA A 26 -6.99 -4.71 7.24
CA ALA A 26 -7.90 -5.77 7.68
C ALA A 26 -9.38 -5.43 7.45
N GLN A 27 -9.72 -4.14 7.29
CA GLN A 27 -11.08 -3.70 7.05
C GLN A 27 -11.54 -4.10 5.64
N ARG A 28 -12.40 -5.12 5.57
CA ARG A 28 -12.93 -5.65 4.31
C ARG A 28 -14.31 -5.08 3.99
N SER A 29 -14.45 -4.68 2.73
CA SER A 29 -15.63 -4.17 2.02
C SER A 29 -16.13 -2.79 2.42
N ALA A 30 -15.82 -1.81 1.58
CA ALA A 30 -16.76 -0.73 1.35
C ALA A 30 -18.07 -1.29 0.77
N PRO A 31 -19.21 -0.58 0.94
CA PRO A 31 -20.49 -1.02 0.42
C PRO A 31 -20.38 -1.41 -1.06
N LYS A 32 -20.98 -2.55 -1.44
CA LYS A 32 -21.02 -3.02 -2.83
C LYS A 32 -21.52 -1.88 -3.74
N GLY A 33 -20.75 -1.55 -4.77
CA GLY A 33 -21.06 -0.47 -5.73
C GLY A 33 -20.39 0.88 -5.46
N THR A 34 -19.60 1.03 -4.40
CA THR A 34 -18.89 2.29 -4.09
C THR A 34 -17.65 2.52 -4.96
N TYR A 35 -16.98 1.45 -5.39
CA TYR A 35 -15.73 1.52 -6.13
C TYR A 35 -15.84 0.90 -7.51
N LEU A 36 -15.25 1.56 -8.51
CA LEU A 36 -15.17 1.10 -9.90
C LEU A 36 -14.28 -0.14 -10.07
N GLY A 37 -13.46 -0.47 -9.06
CA GLY A 37 -12.52 -1.58 -9.09
C GLY A 37 -11.68 -1.63 -7.81
N HIS A 38 -10.66 -2.49 -7.80
CA HIS A 38 -9.64 -2.48 -6.77
C HIS A 38 -8.60 -1.39 -7.09
N PRO A 39 -7.90 -0.84 -6.08
CA PRO A 39 -6.79 0.08 -6.34
C PRO A 39 -5.62 -0.66 -6.99
N ASP A 40 -4.97 0.00 -7.95
CA ASP A 40 -3.70 -0.43 -8.52
C ASP A 40 -2.55 0.08 -7.65
N LEU A 41 -1.58 -0.80 -7.38
CA LEU A 41 -0.35 -0.44 -6.68
C LEU A 41 0.72 -0.09 -7.72
N GLU A 42 1.13 1.17 -7.74
CA GLU A 42 2.24 1.65 -8.57
C GLU A 42 3.50 1.86 -7.71
N LEU A 43 4.62 1.28 -8.15
CA LEU A 43 5.92 1.39 -7.50
C LEU A 43 6.90 2.12 -8.43
N PHE A 44 7.74 2.98 -7.85
CA PHE A 44 8.72 3.79 -8.58
C PHE A 44 10.09 3.69 -7.92
N GLU A 45 11.14 3.62 -8.73
CA GLU A 45 12.51 3.82 -8.27
C GLU A 45 12.83 5.32 -8.28
N ALA A 46 13.19 5.87 -7.12
CA ALA A 46 13.58 7.27 -7.02
C ALA A 46 15.01 7.45 -7.55
N VAL A 47 15.17 8.31 -8.55
CA VAL A 47 16.48 8.80 -8.99
C VAL A 47 16.77 10.08 -8.20
N VAL A 48 17.65 9.99 -7.20
CA VAL A 48 18.03 11.10 -6.29
C VAL A 48 19.47 11.52 -6.54
#